data_AF-A0A2X7FA47-F1
#
_entry.id   AF-A0A2X7FA47-F1
#
_cell.length_a   1.000
_cell.length_b   1.000
_cell.length_c   1.000
_cell.angle_alpha   90.00
_cell.angle_beta   90.00
_cell.angle_gamma   90.00
#
_symmetry.space_group_name_H-M   'P 1'
#
loop_
_entity.id
_entity.type
_entity.pdbx_description
1 polymer ?
#
loop_
_entity_poly.entity_id
_entity_poly.type
_entity_poly.pdbx_seq_one_letter_code
_entity_poly.pdbx_strand_id
1 'polypeptide(L)'
;MELMPFNFDRLPNGQVFISNLAGFHHFIGEQDLIDLSDERISSEQSNVLESKLFITSESSSAITPYALSSAFAKRLMNELAVRPIFMIVPTLRCDHTCKYCQVSRASVNASGYDLNPELIPDIISAIKKLSTPPYKIEIQGGGLSCGLI
;
A
#
# COMPACT_ATOMS: atom_id res chain seq x y z
N MET A 1 30.58 15.84 2.18
CA MET A 1 29.37 15.09 1.78
C MET A 1 28.64 14.78 3.07
N GLU A 2 27.30 14.81 3.10
CA GLU A 2 26.57 14.46 4.33
C GLU A 2 25.58 13.32 4.05
N LEU A 3 25.49 12.37 4.98
CA LEU A 3 24.60 11.22 4.90
C LEU A 3 23.18 11.63 5.27
N MET A 4 22.22 11.24 4.44
CA MET A 4 20.80 11.38 4.77
C MET A 4 20.31 10.15 5.54
N PRO A 5 19.22 10.26 6.32
CA PRO A 5 18.66 9.10 7.02
C PRO A 5 18.22 7.99 6.05
N PHE A 6 18.80 6.80 6.22
CA PHE A 6 18.40 5.59 5.51
C PHE A 6 18.47 4.36 6.43
N ASN A 7 17.70 3.34 6.09
CA ASN A 7 17.75 2.01 6.65
C ASN A 7 18.52 1.08 5.71
N PHE A 8 19.11 0.03 6.25
CA PHE A 8 19.77 -1.00 5.47
C PHE A 8 19.47 -2.40 5.99
N ASP A 9 19.53 -3.39 5.11
CA ASP A 9 19.41 -4.81 5.45
C ASP A 9 20.36 -5.65 4.59
N ARG A 10 20.89 -6.74 5.15
CA ARG A 10 21.89 -7.60 4.50
C ARG A 10 21.21 -8.81 3.89
N LEU A 11 21.43 -9.02 2.60
CA LEU A 11 20.86 -10.12 1.85
C LEU A 11 21.79 -11.34 1.82
N PRO A 12 21.25 -12.57 1.72
CA PRO A 12 22.05 -13.80 1.69
C PRO A 12 23.04 -13.89 0.51
N ASN A 13 22.81 -13.13 -0.56
CA ASN A 13 23.68 -13.08 -1.74
C ASN A 13 24.87 -12.12 -1.57
N GLY A 14 25.06 -11.53 -0.39
CA GLY A 14 26.15 -10.60 -0.10
C GLY A 14 25.88 -9.15 -0.49
N GLN A 15 24.67 -8.83 -0.96
CA GLN A 15 24.26 -7.45 -1.21
C GLN A 15 23.64 -6.81 0.03
N VAL A 16 23.79 -5.50 0.15
CA VAL A 16 23.09 -4.67 1.13
C VAL A 16 21.98 -3.92 0.42
N PHE A 17 20.75 -4.11 0.88
CA PHE A 17 19.62 -3.28 0.48
C PHE A 17 19.63 -2.00 1.32
N ILE A 18 19.58 -0.83 0.69
CA ILE A 18 19.40 0.45 1.36
C ILE A 18 18.08 1.10 0.95
N SER A 19 17.41 1.77 1.88
CA SER A 19 16.16 2.49 1.63
C SER A 19 16.02 3.74 2.50
N ASN A 20 15.37 4.78 2.01
CA ASN A 20 15.18 6.01 2.79
C ASN A 20 13.71 6.36 3.00
N LEU A 21 13.49 7.43 3.76
CA LEU A 21 12.15 7.92 4.13
C LEU A 21 11.33 8.41 2.91
N ALA A 22 12.00 8.82 1.83
CA ALA A 22 11.37 9.23 0.58
C ALA A 22 10.84 8.04 -0.25
N GLY A 23 11.15 6.80 0.12
CA GLY A 23 10.77 5.60 -0.63
C GLY A 23 11.74 5.22 -1.75
N PHE A 24 12.91 5.88 -1.84
CA PHE A 24 13.98 5.41 -2.72
C PHE A 24 14.69 4.21 -2.12
N HIS A 25 15.22 3.36 -2.99
CA HIS A 25 16.02 2.21 -2.62
C HIS A 25 17.18 1.98 -3.59
N HIS A 26 18.21 1.28 -3.12
CA HIS A 26 19.33 0.83 -3.93
C HIS A 26 19.98 -0.42 -3.34
N PHE A 27 20.81 -1.09 -4.13
CA PHE A 27 21.60 -2.23 -3.67
C PHE A 27 23.07 -1.86 -3.79
N ILE A 28 23.83 -2.10 -2.74
CA ILE A 28 25.27 -1.84 -2.66
C ILE A 28 25.98 -3.09 -2.11
N GLY A 29 27.30 -3.17 -2.24
CA GLY A 29 28.08 -4.20 -1.56
C GLY A 29 28.28 -3.91 -0.07
N GLU A 30 28.72 -4.91 0.71
CA GLU A 30 29.09 -4.69 2.12
C GLU A 30 30.23 -3.67 2.24
N GLN A 31 31.21 -3.73 1.33
CA GLN A 31 32.31 -2.76 1.32
C GLN A 31 31.82 -1.34 1.02
N ASP A 32 30.89 -1.18 0.07
CA ASP A 32 30.31 0.13 -0.25
C ASP A 32 29.56 0.73 0.95
N LEU A 33 28.93 -0.09 1.80
CA LEU A 33 28.25 0.40 3.01
C LEU A 33 29.27 0.95 4.02
N ILE A 34 30.40 0.28 4.18
CA ILE A 34 31.50 0.72 5.05
C ILE A 34 32.10 2.01 4.47
N ASP A 35 32.41 2.01 3.18
CA ASP A 35 32.96 3.15 2.46
C ASP A 35 32.02 4.37 2.52
N LEU A 36 30.71 4.15 2.46
CA LEU A 36 29.70 5.18 2.64
C LEU A 36 29.72 5.80 4.05
N SER A 37 29.91 4.98 5.10
CA SER A 37 30.06 5.47 6.48
C SER A 37 31.36 6.25 6.72
N ASP A 38 32.40 5.95 5.95
CA ASP A 38 33.70 6.61 6.01
C ASP A 38 33.84 7.78 5.02
N GLU A 39 32.77 8.17 4.32
CA GLU A 39 32.75 9.20 3.27
C GLU A 39 33.70 8.92 2.08
N ARG A 40 34.01 7.65 1.82
CA ARG A 40 34.97 7.18 0.81
C ARG A 40 34.27 6.52 -0.39
N ILE A 41 33.34 7.21 -1.03
CA ILE A 41 32.60 6.65 -2.17
C ILE A 41 33.13 7.14 -3.52
N SER A 42 33.05 6.29 -4.55
CA SER A 42 33.39 6.66 -5.92
C SER A 42 32.44 7.74 -6.48
N SER A 43 32.90 8.55 -7.43
CA SER A 43 32.07 9.60 -8.05
C SER A 43 30.85 9.07 -8.77
N GLU A 44 30.96 7.90 -9.41
CA GLU A 44 29.84 7.24 -10.09
C GLU A 44 28.74 6.81 -9.11
N GLN A 45 29.11 6.15 -8.02
CA GLN A 45 28.17 5.75 -6.98
C GLN A 45 27.59 6.96 -6.24
N SER A 46 28.38 8.01 -6.01
CA SER A 46 27.93 9.26 -5.39
C SER A 46 26.75 9.86 -6.17
N ASN A 47 26.85 9.98 -7.50
CA ASN A 47 25.77 10.54 -8.31
C ASN A 47 24.47 9.75 -8.19
N VAL A 48 24.56 8.41 -8.13
CA VAL A 48 23.39 7.55 -7.96
C VAL A 48 22.76 7.73 -6.58
N LEU A 49 23.56 7.75 -5.52
CA LEU A 49 23.07 7.93 -4.14
C LEU A 49 22.49 9.33 -3.91
N GLU A 50 23.10 10.38 -4.49
CA GLU A 50 22.63 11.75 -4.40
C GLU A 50 21.29 11.92 -5.13
N SER A 51 21.16 11.36 -6.34
CA SER A 51 19.89 11.39 -7.10
C SER A 51 18.71 10.73 -6.37
N LYS A 52 19.02 9.85 -5.40
CA LYS A 52 18.06 9.11 -4.58
C LYS A 52 17.95 9.62 -3.15
N LEU A 53 18.60 10.75 -2.82
CA LEU A 53 18.56 11.37 -1.49
C LEU A 53 19.14 10.48 -0.37
N PHE A 54 20.16 9.68 -0.67
CA PHE A 54 20.93 8.95 0.35
C PHE A 54 22.10 9.78 0.90
N ILE A 55 22.63 10.68 0.07
CA ILE A 55 23.70 11.61 0.42
C ILE A 55 23.38 12.99 -0.13
N THR A 56 24.08 14.00 0.37
CA THR A 56 24.08 15.34 -0.21
C THR A 56 25.49 15.84 -0.50
N SER A 57 25.63 16.54 -1.62
CA SER A 57 26.81 17.35 -1.92
C SER A 57 26.70 18.72 -1.23
N GLU A 58 27.79 19.49 -1.26
CA GLU A 58 27.86 20.83 -0.68
C GLU A 58 26.89 21.80 -1.38
N SER A 59 26.71 21.65 -2.70
CA SER A 59 25.80 22.48 -3.51
C SER A 59 24.32 22.17 -3.27
N SER A 60 23.99 20.94 -2.86
CA SER A 60 22.61 20.50 -2.58
C SER A 60 22.24 20.43 -1.11
N SER A 61 23.20 20.70 -0.21
CA SER A 61 23.07 20.55 1.26
C SER A 61 21.81 21.20 1.84
N ALA A 62 21.45 22.37 1.31
CA ALA A 62 20.25 23.07 1.74
C ALA A 62 18.94 22.47 1.19
N ILE A 63 18.96 21.75 0.06
CA ILE A 63 17.76 21.30 -0.68
C ILE A 63 17.40 19.85 -0.35
N THR A 64 18.41 18.98 -0.28
CA THR A 64 18.23 17.52 -0.11
C THR A 64 17.41 17.17 1.14
N PRO A 65 17.63 17.77 2.33
CA PRO A 65 16.81 17.50 3.51
C PRO A 65 15.34 17.88 3.33
N TYR A 66 15.03 18.99 2.65
CA TYR A 66 13.65 19.38 2.35
C TYR A 66 13.00 18.46 1.32
N ALA A 67 13.75 18.04 0.29
CA ALA A 67 13.26 17.07 -0.68
C ALA A 67 12.90 15.74 0.00
N LEU A 68 13.78 15.24 0.87
CA LEU A 68 13.56 14.02 1.66
C LEU A 68 12.34 14.16 2.58
N SER A 69 12.24 15.28 3.31
CA SER A 69 11.13 15.56 4.23
C SER A 69 9.79 15.69 3.50
N SER A 70 9.79 16.36 2.34
CA SER A 70 8.61 16.53 1.48
C SER A 70 8.13 15.20 0.91
N ALA A 71 9.05 14.37 0.42
CA ALA A 71 8.73 13.03 -0.07
C ALA A 71 8.21 12.12 1.04
N PHE A 72 8.83 12.17 2.23
CA PHE A 72 8.35 11.46 3.41
C PHE A 72 6.94 11.90 3.81
N ALA A 73 6.69 13.21 3.91
CA ALA A 73 5.37 13.75 4.25
C ALA A 73 4.31 13.33 3.23
N LYS A 74 4.62 13.37 1.93
CA LYS A 74 3.71 12.90 0.87
C LYS A 74 3.37 11.41 1.04
N ARG A 75 4.37 10.57 1.31
CA ARG A 75 4.17 9.13 1.54
C ARG A 75 3.32 8.88 2.78
N LEU A 76 3.66 9.53 3.90
CA LEU A 76 2.91 9.43 5.15
C LEU A 76 1.45 9.86 4.96
N MET A 77 1.19 10.99 4.32
CA MET A 77 -0.18 11.45 4.02
C MET A 77 -0.94 10.45 3.14
N ASN A 78 -0.25 9.82 2.18
CA ASN A 78 -0.85 8.81 1.32
C ASN A 78 -1.18 7.49 2.06
N GLU A 79 -0.35 7.08 3.01
CA GLU A 79 -0.60 5.90 3.87
C GLU A 79 -1.68 6.16 4.92
N LEU A 80 -1.72 7.37 5.47
CA LEU A 80 -2.77 7.79 6.40
C LEU A 80 -4.12 8.06 5.71
N ALA A 81 -4.14 8.14 4.37
CA ALA A 81 -5.36 8.34 3.62
C ALA A 81 -6.29 7.14 3.78
N VAL A 82 -7.42 7.34 4.47
CA VAL A 82 -8.46 6.32 4.62
C VAL A 82 -9.12 6.08 3.26
N ARG A 83 -9.00 4.86 2.74
CA ARG A 83 -9.59 4.42 1.48
C ARG A 83 -10.51 3.24 1.76
N PRO A 84 -11.77 3.49 2.19
CA PRO A 84 -12.66 2.42 2.58
C PRO A 84 -13.01 1.53 1.37
N ILE A 85 -13.15 0.23 1.62
CA ILE A 85 -13.74 -0.72 0.71
C ILE A 85 -15.12 -1.06 1.27
N PHE A 86 -16.16 -0.91 0.44
CA PHE A 86 -17.52 -1.23 0.83
C PHE A 86 -17.83 -2.65 0.38
N MET A 87 -17.86 -3.58 1.34
CA MET A 87 -18.29 -4.95 1.10
C MET A 87 -19.82 -5.01 1.16
N ILE A 88 -20.46 -5.40 0.06
CA ILE A 88 -21.91 -5.57 -0.02
C ILE A 88 -22.17 -7.07 -0.16
N VAL A 89 -23.05 -7.60 0.69
CA VAL A 89 -23.48 -9.00 0.68
C VAL A 89 -24.95 -9.03 0.26
N PRO A 90 -25.27 -9.20 -1.04
CA PRO A 90 -26.64 -9.13 -1.53
C PRO A 90 -27.45 -10.37 -1.16
N THR A 91 -26.80 -11.51 -0.94
CA THR A 91 -27.47 -12.75 -0.53
C THR A 91 -26.54 -13.64 0.29
N LEU A 92 -27.12 -14.43 1.20
CA LEU A 92 -26.43 -15.56 1.85
C LEU A 92 -26.80 -16.92 1.22
N ARG A 93 -27.68 -16.94 0.20
CA ARG A 93 -28.13 -18.16 -0.44
C ARG A 93 -27.05 -18.73 -1.36
N CYS A 94 -26.76 -20.02 -1.21
CA CYS A 94 -25.80 -20.73 -2.05
C CYS A 94 -26.24 -22.18 -2.25
N ASP A 95 -26.16 -22.66 -3.49
CA ASP A 95 -26.44 -24.04 -3.90
C ASP A 95 -25.27 -25.00 -3.59
N HIS A 96 -24.08 -24.46 -3.30
CA HIS A 96 -22.92 -25.25 -2.92
C HIS A 96 -22.83 -25.53 -1.43
N THR A 97 -22.33 -26.73 -1.10
CA THR A 97 -21.99 -27.15 0.27
C THR A 97 -20.48 -27.30 0.40
N CYS A 98 -19.76 -26.19 0.43
CA CYS A 98 -18.30 -26.22 0.59
C CYS A 98 -17.95 -26.56 2.05
N LYS A 99 -17.19 -27.63 2.27
CA LYS A 99 -16.72 -28.03 3.62
C LYS A 99 -15.83 -26.99 4.30
N TYR A 100 -15.22 -26.12 3.50
CA TYR A 100 -14.37 -25.02 3.93
C TYR A 100 -15.10 -23.67 3.93
N CYS A 101 -16.43 -23.66 3.72
CA CYS A 101 -17.18 -22.41 3.79
C CYS A 101 -17.17 -21.89 5.23
N GLN A 102 -16.49 -20.76 5.46
CA GLN A 102 -16.41 -20.15 6.80
C GLN A 102 -17.66 -19.34 7.16
N VAL A 103 -18.56 -19.10 6.20
CA VAL A 103 -19.79 -18.33 6.38
C VAL A 103 -21.01 -19.24 6.35
N SER A 104 -21.98 -18.96 7.23
CA SER A 104 -23.24 -19.70 7.32
C SER A 104 -24.07 -19.50 6.05
N ARG A 105 -23.99 -20.46 5.13
CA ARG A 105 -24.83 -20.45 3.92
C ARG A 105 -26.30 -20.62 4.29
N ALA A 106 -27.17 -19.92 3.56
CA ALA A 106 -28.59 -20.21 3.52
C ALA A 106 -28.88 -21.16 2.35
N SER A 107 -29.85 -22.07 2.51
CA SER A 107 -30.32 -22.88 1.39
C SER A 107 -30.94 -21.99 0.31
N VAL A 108 -30.91 -22.42 -0.95
CA VAL A 108 -31.52 -21.70 -2.08
C VAL A 108 -33.00 -21.38 -1.85
N ASN A 109 -33.72 -22.22 -1.10
CA ASN A 109 -35.15 -22.03 -0.81
C ASN A 109 -35.44 -21.21 0.45
N ALA A 110 -34.42 -20.70 1.14
CA ALA A 110 -34.60 -19.93 2.36
C ALA A 110 -34.98 -18.47 2.04
N SER A 111 -35.99 -17.93 2.72
CA SER A 111 -36.43 -16.54 2.57
C SER A 111 -35.77 -15.62 3.61
N GLY A 112 -35.68 -14.32 3.30
CA GLY A 112 -35.16 -13.30 4.23
C GLY A 112 -33.64 -13.20 4.27
N TYR A 113 -32.95 -13.83 3.32
CA TYR A 113 -31.48 -13.83 3.21
C TYR A 113 -30.96 -12.98 2.05
N ASP A 114 -31.85 -12.21 1.40
CA ASP A 114 -31.53 -11.33 0.28
C ASP A 114 -31.70 -9.87 0.67
N LEU A 115 -30.87 -9.03 0.05
CA LEU A 115 -30.97 -7.59 0.12
C LEU A 115 -32.25 -7.12 -0.57
N ASN A 116 -33.07 -6.32 0.13
CA ASN A 116 -34.19 -5.63 -0.50
C ASN A 116 -33.66 -4.61 -1.53
N PRO A 117 -33.97 -4.74 -2.84
CA PRO A 117 -33.51 -3.81 -3.87
C PRO A 117 -33.92 -2.35 -3.62
N GLU A 118 -35.02 -2.12 -2.91
CA GLU A 118 -35.48 -0.76 -2.56
C GLU A 118 -34.49 -0.01 -1.65
N LEU A 119 -33.59 -0.72 -0.95
CA LEU A 119 -32.57 -0.12 -0.09
C LEU A 119 -31.28 0.27 -0.85
N ILE A 120 -31.14 -0.10 -2.13
CA ILE A 120 -29.95 0.21 -2.93
C ILE A 120 -29.66 1.73 -2.99
N PRO A 121 -30.65 2.62 -3.20
CA PRO A 121 -30.40 4.07 -3.18
C PRO A 121 -29.83 4.57 -1.85
N ASP A 122 -30.29 4.02 -0.72
CA ASP A 122 -29.79 4.38 0.62
C ASP A 122 -28.37 3.89 0.85
N ILE A 123 -28.03 2.69 0.39
CA ILE A 123 -26.66 2.14 0.42
C ILE A 123 -25.72 3.05 -0.39
N ILE A 124 -26.11 3.43 -1.61
CA ILE A 124 -25.34 4.34 -2.45
C ILE A 124 -25.17 5.71 -1.77
N SER A 125 -26.22 6.22 -1.13
CA SER A 125 -26.19 7.47 -0.38
C SER A 125 -25.20 7.40 0.80
N ALA A 126 -25.18 6.27 1.53
CA ALA A 126 -24.23 6.04 2.61
C ALA A 126 -22.78 5.99 2.11
N ILE A 127 -22.51 5.27 1.01
CA ILE A 127 -21.17 5.17 0.38
C ILE A 127 -20.63 6.56 0.03
N LYS A 128 -21.48 7.41 -0.58
CA LYS A 128 -21.13 8.78 -0.96
C LYS A 128 -20.90 9.72 0.23
N LYS A 129 -21.55 9.46 1.37
CA LYS A 129 -21.34 10.21 2.61
C LYS A 129 -20.04 9.81 3.31
N LEU A 130 -19.67 8.53 3.22
CA LEU A 130 -18.53 7.94 3.92
C LEU A 130 -17.20 8.04 3.15
N SER A 131 -17.24 8.33 1.85
CA SER A 131 -16.04 8.38 1.01
C SER A 131 -16.22 9.26 -0.22
N THR A 132 -15.09 9.63 -0.84
CA THR A 132 -15.05 10.32 -2.14
C THR A 132 -14.59 9.36 -3.24
N PRO A 133 -14.92 9.63 -4.53
CA PRO A 133 -14.47 8.80 -5.64
C PRO A 133 -12.93 8.76 -5.74
N PRO A 134 -12.35 7.64 -6.22
CA PRO A 134 -13.03 6.44 -6.72
C PRO A 134 -13.53 5.52 -5.60
N TYR A 135 -14.78 5.04 -5.73
CA TYR A 135 -15.37 4.09 -4.78
C TYR A 135 -14.86 2.68 -5.05
N LYS A 136 -14.42 1.99 -3.99
CA LYS A 136 -14.09 0.57 -4.04
C LYS A 136 -15.23 -0.23 -3.44
N ILE A 137 -15.92 -1.01 -4.28
CA ILE A 137 -17.05 -1.84 -3.87
C ILE A 137 -16.70 -3.29 -4.18
N GLU A 138 -16.86 -4.14 -3.18
CA GLU A 138 -16.65 -5.58 -3.28
C GLU A 138 -17.98 -6.28 -3.05
N ILE A 139 -18.48 -6.98 -4.08
CA ILE A 139 -19.71 -7.76 -3.96
C ILE A 139 -19.34 -9.18 -3.55
N GLN A 140 -19.82 -9.60 -2.38
CA GLN A 140 -19.53 -10.89 -1.76
C GLN A 140 -20.82 -11.61 -1.38
N GLY A 141 -20.72 -12.83 -0.85
CA GLY A 141 -21.84 -13.57 -0.27
C GLY A 141 -22.01 -14.96 -0.84
N GLY A 142 -23.26 -15.37 -1.01
CA GLY A 142 -23.63 -16.64 -1.61
C GLY A 142 -23.29 -16.73 -3.10
N GLY A 143 -23.81 -17.75 -3.78
CA GLY A 143 -23.62 -17.88 -5.22
C GLY A 143 -24.22 -16.67 -5.94
N LEU A 144 -23.45 -15.97 -6.78
CA LEU A 144 -23.92 -14.82 -7.55
C LEU A 144 -25.19 -15.14 -8.37
N SER A 145 -25.36 -16.41 -8.78
CA SER A 145 -26.55 -16.93 -9.45
C SER A 145 -27.82 -16.97 -8.58
N CYS A 146 -27.69 -16.94 -7.26
CA CYS A 146 -28.80 -17.04 -6.31
C CYS A 146 -29.30 -15.68 -5.80
N GLY A 147 -28.59 -14.58 -6.08
CA GLY A 147 -28.89 -13.24 -5.56
C GLY A 147 -29.06 -12.14 -6.61
N LEU A 148 -28.89 -12.44 -7.89
CA LEU A 148 -29.15 -11.54 -9.02
C LEU A 148 -30.40 -12.03 -9.78
N ILE A 149 -31.56 -11.88 -9.15
CA ILE A 149 -32.88 -11.87 -9.81
C ILE A 149 -33.67 -10.72 -9.20
#